data_AF-A0A1T5M8V0-F1
#
_entry.id   AF-A0A1T5M8V0-F1
#
_cell.length_a   1.000
_cell.length_b   1.000
_cell.length_c   1.000
_cell.angle_alpha   90.00
_cell.angle_beta   90.00
_cell.angle_gamma   90.00
#
_symmetry.space_group_name_H-M   'P 1'
#
loop_
_entity.id
_entity.type
_entity.pdbx_description
1 polymer ?
#
loop_
_entity_poly.entity_id
_entity_poly.type
_entity_poly.pdbx_seq_one_letter_code
_entity_poly.pdbx_strand_id
1 'polypeptide(L)'
;MKTKNVQAAFLISAIAFSLFSFIAVQQWVELGSRKVNFGLDRDVINVSNRDGYFEAIKIVVRGGALNMHRCTVHFENGGTQEVELRHNFAKGSDSRVVDLKRK
;
A
#
# COMPACT_ATOMS: atom_id res chain seq x y z
N MET A 1 50.49 -17.84 41.59
CA MET A 1 49.15 -17.78 42.22
C MET A 1 48.24 -16.96 41.31
N LYS A 2 47.08 -17.51 40.93
CA LYS A 2 46.06 -16.96 39.99
C LYS A 2 45.60 -15.56 40.46
N THR A 3 45.29 -14.60 39.60
CA THR A 3 43.95 -14.35 38.99
C THR A 3 44.08 -13.36 37.81
N LYS A 4 43.79 -13.76 36.56
CA LYS A 4 42.51 -13.68 35.82
C LYS A 4 41.96 -12.26 35.53
N ASN A 5 42.42 -11.71 34.42
CA ASN A 5 41.66 -11.12 33.30
C ASN A 5 40.38 -10.33 33.65
N VAL A 6 40.55 -9.03 33.91
CA VAL A 6 39.46 -8.05 33.89
C VAL A 6 39.44 -7.34 32.53
N GLN A 7 38.99 -8.03 31.49
CA GLN A 7 38.65 -7.39 30.19
C GLN A 7 37.31 -7.84 29.62
N ALA A 8 36.52 -8.61 30.36
CA ALA A 8 35.34 -9.29 29.83
C ALA A 8 33.97 -8.65 30.19
N ALA A 9 33.91 -7.35 30.48
CA ALA A 9 32.65 -6.72 30.93
C ALA A 9 32.14 -5.55 30.07
N PHE A 10 32.85 -5.12 29.02
CA PHE A 10 32.43 -3.95 28.21
C PHE A 10 31.96 -4.25 26.78
N LEU A 11 31.92 -5.53 26.37
CA LEU A 11 31.53 -5.91 24.99
C LEU A 11 30.08 -6.41 24.86
N ILE A 12 29.33 -6.56 25.96
CA ILE A 12 27.98 -7.15 25.93
C ILE A 12 26.89 -6.06 25.76
N SER A 13 27.16 -4.79 26.04
CA SER A 13 26.16 -3.71 25.91
C SER A 13 25.91 -3.26 24.47
N ALA A 14 26.84 -3.49 23.53
CA ALA A 14 26.68 -3.05 22.14
C ALA A 14 25.82 -4.00 21.28
N ILE A 15 25.66 -5.27 21.71
CA ILE A 15 24.86 -6.28 21.00
C ILE A 15 23.38 -6.22 21.42
N ALA A 16 23.08 -5.70 22.62
CA ALA A 16 21.71 -5.61 23.12
C ALA A 16 20.86 -4.52 22.43
N PHE A 17 21.49 -3.58 21.71
CA PHE A 17 20.77 -2.49 21.02
C PHE A 17 20.52 -2.77 19.53
N SER A 18 21.10 -3.83 18.97
CA SER A 18 21.13 -4.07 17.51
C SER A 18 20.01 -4.98 16.99
N LEU A 19 19.07 -5.40 17.85
CA LEU A 19 17.94 -6.25 17.46
C LEU A 19 16.62 -5.47 17.36
N PHE A 20 16.65 -4.22 16.89
CA PHE A 20 15.44 -3.63 16.34
C PHE A 20 15.13 -4.33 15.01
N SER A 21 14.38 -5.43 15.11
CA SER A 21 13.79 -6.07 13.94
C SER A 21 12.95 -5.02 13.22
N PHE A 22 13.24 -4.76 11.94
CA PHE A 22 12.38 -3.95 11.09
C PHE A 22 11.06 -4.70 10.89
N ILE A 23 10.05 -4.38 11.69
CA ILE A 23 8.68 -4.80 11.41
C ILE A 23 8.19 -3.90 10.28
N ALA A 24 8.11 -4.43 9.06
CA ALA A 24 7.44 -3.76 7.96
C ALA A 24 5.94 -3.71 8.29
N VAL A 25 5.47 -2.61 8.86
CA VAL A 25 4.05 -2.40 9.11
C VAL A 25 3.37 -2.23 7.75
N GLN A 26 2.52 -3.20 7.37
CA GLN A 26 1.61 -3.01 6.25
C GLN A 26 0.64 -1.89 6.60
N GLN A 27 0.82 -0.73 5.97
CA GLN A 27 -0.01 0.44 6.16
C GLN A 27 -0.76 0.77 4.88
N TRP A 28 -2.03 1.11 5.04
CA TRP A 28 -2.80 1.69 3.94
C TRP A 28 -2.38 3.14 3.75
N VAL A 29 -2.05 3.49 2.51
CA VAL A 29 -1.70 4.86 2.13
C VAL A 29 -2.60 5.31 0.98
N GLU A 30 -2.93 6.60 0.94
CA GLU A 30 -3.68 7.16 -0.17
C GLU A 30 -2.79 7.21 -1.41
N LEU A 31 -3.16 6.45 -2.44
CA LEU A 31 -2.45 6.45 -3.72
C LEU A 31 -2.81 7.67 -4.57
N GLY A 32 -4.03 8.17 -4.43
CA GLY A 32 -4.54 9.35 -5.11
C GLY A 32 -6.06 9.41 -5.03
N SER A 33 -6.60 10.55 -5.42
CA SER A 33 -8.05 10.79 -5.43
C SER A 33 -8.46 11.61 -6.64
N ARG A 34 -9.71 11.42 -7.06
CA ARG A 34 -10.30 12.11 -8.20
C ARG A 34 -11.77 12.39 -7.93
N LYS A 35 -12.19 13.63 -8.19
CA LYS A 35 -13.62 13.95 -8.30
C LYS A 35 -14.10 13.48 -9.66
N VAL A 36 -14.99 12.49 -9.66
CA VAL A 36 -15.56 11.89 -10.87
C VAL A 36 -16.30 12.96 -11.68
N ASN A 37 -16.09 12.94 -13.00
CA ASN A 37 -16.82 13.80 -13.93
C ASN A 37 -17.79 12.97 -14.76
N PHE A 38 -19.09 13.08 -14.46
CA PHE A 38 -20.15 12.34 -15.17
C PHE A 38 -20.32 12.72 -16.65
N GLY A 39 -19.67 13.78 -17.13
CA GLY A 39 -19.62 14.12 -18.56
C GLY A 39 -18.57 13.34 -19.35
N LEU A 40 -17.66 12.63 -18.67
CA LEU A 40 -16.64 11.79 -19.29
C LEU A 40 -16.85 10.33 -18.91
N ASP A 41 -16.65 9.44 -19.87
CA ASP A 41 -16.79 8.00 -19.64
C ASP A 41 -15.62 7.40 -18.83
N ARG A 42 -14.52 8.15 -18.71
CA ARG A 42 -13.28 7.70 -18.09
C ARG A 42 -12.68 8.77 -17.19
N ASP A 43 -12.42 8.37 -15.96
CA ASP A 43 -11.57 9.08 -15.02
C ASP A 43 -10.24 8.34 -14.82
N VAL A 44 -9.18 9.11 -14.58
CA VAL A 44 -7.83 8.59 -14.31
C VAL A 44 -7.36 9.14 -12.96
N ILE A 45 -6.91 8.23 -12.09
CA ILE A 45 -6.23 8.58 -10.83
C ILE A 45 -4.74 8.37 -11.07
N ASN A 46 -3.98 9.45 -11.08
CA ASN A 46 -2.52 9.36 -11.12
C ASN A 46 -2.03 9.04 -9.72
N VAL A 47 -1.25 7.96 -9.59
CA VAL A 47 -0.65 7.58 -8.32
C VAL A 47 0.60 8.42 -8.08
N SER A 48 0.54 9.27 -7.06
CA SER A 48 1.66 10.15 -6.68
C SER A 48 2.62 9.49 -5.70
N ASN A 49 2.12 8.54 -4.88
CA ASN A 49 2.95 7.83 -3.93
C ASN A 49 3.71 6.69 -4.62
N ARG A 50 4.96 6.96 -5.00
CA ARG A 50 5.81 6.07 -5.82
C ARG A 50 6.85 5.30 -5.01
N ASP A 51 6.91 5.51 -3.70
CA ASP A 51 7.92 4.86 -2.87
C ASP A 51 7.48 3.43 -2.55
N GLY A 52 7.89 2.51 -3.43
CA GLY A 52 7.78 1.06 -3.23
C GLY A 52 6.67 0.37 -4.03
N TYR A 53 6.47 -0.91 -3.72
CA TYR A 53 5.50 -1.77 -4.39
C TYR A 53 4.24 -1.88 -3.53
N PHE A 54 3.09 -1.79 -4.18
CA PHE A 54 1.80 -2.04 -3.55
C PHE A 54 1.36 -3.48 -3.78
N GLU A 55 0.98 -4.16 -2.71
CA GLU A 55 0.48 -5.54 -2.79
C GLU A 55 -1.03 -5.58 -3.05
N ALA A 56 -1.75 -4.56 -2.62
CA ALA A 56 -3.19 -4.48 -2.75
C ALA A 56 -3.68 -3.03 -2.86
N ILE A 57 -4.88 -2.88 -3.42
CA ILE A 57 -5.61 -1.61 -3.47
C ILE A 57 -7.02 -1.76 -2.90
N LYS A 58 -7.59 -0.63 -2.50
CA LYS A 58 -9.00 -0.51 -2.12
C LYS A 58 -9.53 0.81 -2.68
N ILE A 59 -10.69 0.76 -3.32
CA ILE A 59 -11.39 1.96 -3.81
C ILE A 59 -12.38 2.43 -2.76
N VAL A 60 -12.35 3.72 -2.48
CA VAL A 60 -13.16 4.36 -1.45
C VAL A 60 -14.01 5.44 -2.11
N VAL A 61 -15.33 5.35 -1.96
CA VAL A 61 -16.28 6.29 -2.57
C VAL A 61 -16.90 7.15 -1.46
N ARG A 62 -16.68 8.48 -1.51
CA ARG A 62 -17.13 9.40 -0.46
C ARG A 62 -18.24 10.36 -0.90
N GLY A 63 -18.02 11.13 -1.96
CA GLY A 63 -18.85 12.29 -2.31
C GLY A 63 -20.29 11.97 -2.77
N GLY A 64 -20.46 10.88 -3.53
CA GLY A 64 -21.75 10.49 -4.10
C GLY A 64 -21.77 9.01 -4.46
N ALA A 65 -22.87 8.54 -5.05
CA ALA A 65 -22.92 7.22 -5.65
C ALA A 65 -22.08 7.17 -6.93
N LEU A 66 -21.50 6.01 -7.23
CA LEU A 66 -20.68 5.78 -8.41
C LEU A 66 -21.12 4.48 -9.09
N ASN A 67 -21.45 4.57 -10.38
CA ASN A 67 -21.60 3.41 -11.24
C ASN A 67 -20.30 3.24 -12.05
N MET A 68 -19.55 2.17 -11.80
CA MET A 68 -18.27 1.87 -12.40
C MET A 68 -18.36 0.56 -13.19
N HIS A 69 -18.25 0.64 -14.51
CA HIS A 69 -18.31 -0.54 -15.37
C HIS A 69 -17.00 -1.31 -15.45
N ARG A 70 -15.86 -0.61 -15.38
CA ARG A 70 -14.54 -1.23 -15.50
C ARG A 70 -13.50 -0.45 -14.70
N CYS A 71 -12.64 -1.20 -14.01
CA CYS A 71 -11.47 -0.67 -13.32
C CYS A 71 -10.23 -1.37 -13.88
N THR A 72 -9.24 -0.60 -14.33
CA THR A 72 -7.97 -1.15 -14.84
C THR A 72 -6.83 -0.46 -14.14
N VAL A 73 -5.96 -1.24 -13.51
CA VAL A 73 -4.71 -0.79 -12.93
C VAL A 73 -3.64 -0.85 -14.02
N HIS A 74 -2.94 0.26 -14.22
CA HIS A 74 -1.79 0.36 -15.08
C HIS A 74 -0.54 0.42 -14.21
N PHE A 75 0.37 -0.53 -14.42
CA PHE A 75 1.63 -0.61 -13.69
C PHE A 75 2.73 0.15 -14.45
N GLU A 76 3.77 0.54 -13.73
CA GLU A 76 4.90 1.29 -14.31
C GLU A 76 5.66 0.50 -15.39
N ASN A 77 5.72 -0.83 -15.26
CA ASN A 77 6.31 -1.72 -16.27
C ASN A 77 5.47 -1.85 -17.56
N GLY A 78 4.38 -1.09 -17.70
CA GLY A 78 3.46 -1.15 -18.84
C GLY A 78 2.44 -2.30 -18.76
N GLY A 79 2.53 -3.15 -17.74
CA GLY A 79 1.54 -4.18 -17.47
C GLY A 79 0.20 -3.59 -17.07
N THR A 80 -0.86 -4.35 -17.30
CA THR A 80 -2.21 -4.00 -16.83
C THR A 80 -2.87 -5.14 -16.08
N GLN A 81 -3.75 -4.76 -15.17
CA GLN A 81 -4.64 -5.67 -14.48
C GLN A 81 -6.04 -5.08 -14.47
N GLU A 82 -6.98 -5.80 -15.06
CA GLU A 82 -8.40 -5.52 -14.86
C GLU A 82 -8.83 -6.00 -13.48
N VAL A 83 -9.60 -5.16 -12.80
CA VAL A 83 -10.08 -5.40 -11.45
C VAL A 83 -11.58 -5.57 -11.48
N GLU A 84 -12.01 -6.76 -11.09
CA GLU A 84 -13.42 -7.10 -10.98
C GLU A 84 -13.99 -6.52 -9.67
N LEU A 85 -14.82 -5.50 -9.81
CA LEU A 85 -15.49 -4.80 -8.72
C LEU A 85 -17.00 -4.84 -8.92
N ARG A 86 -17.74 -4.62 -7.82
CA ARG A 86 -19.18 -4.35 -7.93
C ARG A 86 -19.40 -3.08 -8.76
N HIS A 87 -20.35 -3.11 -9.68
CA HIS A 87 -20.57 -1.97 -10.57
C HIS A 87 -21.19 -0.76 -9.87
N ASN A 88 -21.92 -0.96 -8.77
CA ASN A 88 -22.60 0.11 -8.05
C ASN A 88 -22.00 0.33 -6.66
N PHE A 89 -21.55 1.55 -6.41
CA PHE A 89 -21.08 2.03 -5.12
C PHE A 89 -22.06 3.06 -4.57
N ALA A 90 -22.56 2.82 -3.36
CA ALA A 90 -23.29 3.82 -2.61
C ALA A 90 -22.33 4.91 -2.10
N LYS A 91 -22.88 6.09 -1.79
CA LYS A 91 -22.15 7.16 -1.11
C LYS A 91 -21.56 6.63 0.20
N GLY A 92 -20.27 6.87 0.43
CA GLY A 92 -19.58 6.44 1.64
C GLY A 92 -19.16 4.97 1.66
N SER A 93 -19.29 4.23 0.55
CA SER A 93 -18.96 2.81 0.48
C SER A 93 -17.55 2.54 -0.06
N ASP A 94 -16.99 1.40 0.33
CA ASP A 94 -15.64 0.98 -0.05
C ASP A 94 -15.66 -0.38 -0.77
N SER A 95 -14.77 -0.59 -1.72
CA SER A 95 -14.63 -1.89 -2.40
C SER A 95 -14.08 -2.96 -1.45
N ARG A 96 -14.11 -4.23 -1.92
CA ARG A 96 -13.24 -5.26 -1.37
C ARG A 96 -11.77 -4.84 -1.52
N VAL A 97 -10.90 -5.48 -0.75
CA VAL A 97 -9.46 -5.44 -1.02
C VAL A 97 -9.19 -6.21 -2.31
N VAL A 98 -8.33 -5.64 -3.15
CA VAL A 98 -7.94 -6.21 -4.44
C VAL A 98 -6.43 -6.41 -4.42
N ASP A 99 -6.00 -7.65 -4.47
CA ASP A 99 -4.59 -7.96 -4.60
C ASP A 99 -4.09 -7.62 -6.00
N LEU A 100 -2.94 -6.95 -6.04
CA LEU A 100 -2.25 -6.61 -7.28
C LEU A 100 -1.37 -7.77 -7.71
N LYS A 101 -1.43 -8.10 -8.99
CA LYS A 101 -0.54 -9.07 -9.60
C LYS A 101 0.85 -8.45 -9.62
N ARG A 102 1.80 -9.03 -8.89
CA ARG A 102 3.23 -8.72 -9.05
C ARG A 102 3.62 -9.12 -10.48
N LYS A 103 3.85 -8.13 -11.35
CA LYS A 103 4.37 -8.31 -12.70
C LYS A 103 5.65 -7.54 -12.85
#